data_AF-A0A7I9YEE5-F1
#
_entry.id   AF-A0A7I9YEE5-F1
#
_cell.length_a   1.000
_cell.length_b   1.000
_cell.length_c   1.000
_cell.angle_alpha   90.00
_cell.angle_beta   90.00
_cell.angle_gamma   90.00
#
_symmetry.space_group_name_H-M   'P 1'
#
loop_
_entity.id
_entity.type
_entity.pdbx_description
1 polymer ?
#
loop_
_entity_poly.entity_id
_entity_poly.type
_entity_poly.pdbx_seq_one_letter_code
_entity_poly.pdbx_strand_id
1 'polypeptide(L)'
;MAGERPYREYPLEWILRQLGPAGFRPVASRYFPIRYGARYIHRQLDMCRNRLERVGSPELGSSMRRYVDELQSRALAVHDREGGLRHGRDYVIAVEPIA
;
A
#
# COMPACT_ATOMS: atom_id res chain seq x y z
N MET A 1 5.69 -15.77 -1.12
CA MET A 1 6.19 -15.19 0.15
C MET A 1 5.11 -15.39 1.21
N ALA A 2 5.46 -15.96 2.37
CA ALA A 2 4.57 -16.27 3.51
C ALA A 2 3.34 -17.19 3.24
N GLY A 3 3.26 -17.86 2.08
CA GLY A 3 2.17 -18.78 1.72
C GLY A 3 0.84 -18.12 1.37
N GLU A 4 0.75 -16.78 1.40
CA GLU A 4 -0.48 -16.04 1.12
C GLU A 4 -0.46 -15.41 -0.27
N ARG A 5 -1.66 -15.19 -0.83
CA ARG A 5 -1.82 -14.31 -2.00
C ARG A 5 -1.60 -12.87 -1.54
N PRO A 6 -0.54 -12.18 -1.99
CA PRO A 6 -0.32 -10.80 -1.60
C PRO A 6 -1.42 -9.91 -2.18
N TYR A 7 -1.70 -8.83 -1.47
CA TYR A 7 -2.42 -7.70 -2.05
C TYR A 7 -1.66 -7.22 -3.30
N ARG A 8 -2.39 -6.96 -4.38
CA ARG A 8 -1.84 -6.40 -5.61
C ARG A 8 -2.34 -4.98 -5.76
N GLU A 9 -1.42 -4.05 -5.87
CA GLU A 9 -1.74 -2.73 -6.39
C GLU A 9 -1.87 -2.81 -7.90
N TYR A 10 -2.88 -2.12 -8.43
CA TYR A 10 -3.07 -1.96 -9.86
C TYR A 10 -2.75 -0.51 -10.20
N PRO A 11 -1.58 -0.21 -10.79
CA PRO A 11 -1.24 1.16 -11.19
C PRO A 11 -2.24 1.68 -12.23
N LEU A 12 -2.57 2.97 -12.16
CA LEU A 12 -3.49 3.63 -13.10
C LEU A 12 -3.07 3.37 -14.55
N GLU A 13 -1.79 3.53 -14.84
CA GLU A 13 -1.22 3.38 -16.17
C GLU A 13 -1.33 1.93 -16.66
N TRP A 14 -1.32 0.96 -15.76
CA TRP A 14 -1.56 -0.44 -16.11
C TRP A 14 -3.03 -0.65 -16.47
N ILE A 15 -3.95 -0.16 -15.64
CA ILE A 15 -5.40 -0.30 -15.88
C ILE A 15 -5.80 0.39 -17.18
N LEU A 16 -5.34 1.60 -17.46
CA LEU A 16 -5.65 2.32 -18.70
C LEU A 16 -5.29 1.51 -19.96
N ARG A 17 -4.19 0.75 -19.94
CA ARG A 17 -3.83 -0.15 -21.05
C ARG A 17 -4.72 -1.37 -21.15
N GLN A 18 -5.30 -1.84 -20.04
CA GLN A 18 -6.19 -3.00 -20.03
C GLN A 18 -7.64 -2.65 -20.44
N LEU A 19 -8.05 -1.38 -20.35
CA LEU A 19 -9.41 -0.96 -20.64
C LEU A 19 -9.81 -1.19 -22.11
N GLY A 20 -8.94 -0.87 -23.06
CA GLY A 20 -9.20 -1.08 -24.50
C GLY A 20 -9.49 -2.55 -24.85
N PRO A 21 -8.60 -3.50 -24.51
CA PRO A 21 -8.86 -4.93 -24.67
C PRO A 21 -10.11 -5.43 -23.92
N ALA A 22 -10.53 -4.74 -22.86
CA ALA A 22 -11.74 -5.05 -22.11
C ALA A 22 -13.01 -4.40 -22.70
N GLY A 23 -12.93 -3.72 -23.85
CA GLY A 23 -14.07 -3.09 -24.51
C GLY A 23 -14.46 -1.72 -23.94
N PHE A 24 -13.53 -1.02 -23.30
CA PHE A 24 -13.77 0.29 -22.68
C PHE A 24 -12.82 1.37 -23.20
N ARG A 25 -13.36 2.56 -23.42
CA ARG A 25 -12.61 3.77 -23.73
C ARG A 25 -12.54 4.68 -22.50
N PRO A 26 -11.34 5.03 -21.99
CA PRO A 26 -11.23 5.98 -20.90
C PRO A 26 -11.64 7.39 -21.35
N VAL A 27 -12.43 8.05 -20.51
CA VAL A 27 -12.94 9.41 -20.72
C VAL A 27 -12.21 10.40 -19.81
N ALA A 28 -11.98 10.01 -18.56
CA ALA A 28 -11.24 10.81 -17.59
C ALA A 28 -10.56 9.91 -16.55
N SER A 29 -9.48 10.40 -15.96
CA SER A 29 -8.88 9.80 -14.77
C SER A 29 -8.43 10.88 -13.81
N ARG A 30 -8.47 10.58 -12.51
CA ARG A 30 -8.02 11.51 -11.47
C ARG A 30 -7.43 10.78 -10.29
N TYR A 31 -6.34 11.32 -9.76
CA TYR A 31 -5.77 10.91 -8.49
C TYR A 31 -6.41 11.68 -7.32
N PHE A 32 -6.58 10.98 -6.21
CA PHE A 32 -7.08 11.49 -4.94
C PHE A 32 -6.03 11.21 -3.86
N PRO A 33 -5.34 12.25 -3.35
CA PRO A 33 -4.30 12.04 -2.35
C PRO A 33 -4.89 11.56 -1.03
N ILE A 34 -4.20 10.61 -0.38
CA ILE A 34 -4.56 10.09 0.93
C ILE A 34 -3.53 10.58 1.94
N ARG A 35 -4.04 11.03 3.08
CA ARG A 35 -3.23 11.32 4.27
C ARG A 35 -3.47 10.22 5.30
N TYR A 36 -2.45 9.40 5.54
CA TYR A 36 -2.54 8.33 6.53
C TYR A 36 -2.24 8.84 7.93
N GLY A 37 -3.13 8.54 8.88
CA GLY A 37 -2.94 8.83 10.29
C GLY A 37 -2.21 7.70 11.04
N ALA A 38 -1.89 7.94 12.31
CA ALA A 38 -1.21 6.97 13.19
C ALA A 38 -1.86 5.57 13.19
N ARG A 39 -3.20 5.48 13.18
CA ARG A 39 -3.92 4.18 13.12
C ARG A 39 -3.51 3.33 11.92
N TYR A 40 -3.27 3.95 10.76
CA TYR A 40 -2.83 3.25 9.57
C TYR A 40 -1.40 2.74 9.74
N ILE A 41 -0.50 3.56 10.30
CA ILE A 41 0.90 3.20 10.58
C ILE A 41 0.95 1.93 11.46
N HIS A 42 0.24 1.96 12.59
CA HIS A 42 0.17 0.80 13.48
C HIS A 42 -0.35 -0.44 12.76
N ARG A 43 -1.48 -0.33 12.06
CA ARG A 43 -2.07 -1.47 11.34
C ARG A 43 -1.11 -2.10 10.33
N GLN A 44 -0.37 -1.30 9.55
CA GLN A 44 0.58 -1.84 8.58
C GLN A 44 1.76 -2.55 9.24
N LEU A 45 2.29 -1.98 10.32
CA LEU A 45 3.45 -2.55 11.00
C LEU A 45 3.09 -3.76 11.87
N ASP A 46 1.89 -3.79 12.45
CA ASP A 46 1.35 -4.98 13.11
C ASP A 46 1.18 -6.14 12.13
N MET A 47 0.70 -5.85 10.92
CA MET A 47 0.63 -6.84 9.84
C MET A 47 2.03 -7.40 9.50
N CYS A 48 3.06 -6.55 9.46
CA CYS A 48 4.44 -7.01 9.30
C CYS A 48 4.86 -7.92 10.45
N ARG A 49 4.67 -7.52 11.71
CA ARG A 49 5.04 -8.30 12.90
C ARG A 49 4.39 -9.68 12.92
N ASN A 50 3.10 -9.76 12.62
CA ASN A 50 2.35 -11.02 12.60
C ASN A 50 2.90 -11.99 11.53
N ARG A 51 3.36 -11.47 10.39
CA ARG A 51 3.93 -12.31 9.32
C ARG A 51 5.35 -12.79 9.63
N LEU A 52 6.08 -12.11 10.53
CA LEU A 52 7.42 -12.56 10.93
C LEU A 52 7.41 -13.92 11.61
N GLU A 53 6.29 -14.34 12.21
CA GLU A 53 6.11 -15.69 12.77
C GLU A 53 6.29 -16.81 11.75
N ARG A 54 6.15 -16.48 10.46
CA ARG A 54 6.30 -17.44 9.35
C ARG A 54 7.69 -17.42 8.72
N VAL A 55 8.61 -16.61 9.25
CA VAL A 55 10.00 -16.58 8.80
C VAL A 55 10.73 -17.74 9.49
N GLY A 56 11.22 -18.69 8.71
CA GLY A 56 11.82 -19.92 9.23
C GLY A 56 13.16 -19.75 9.96
N SER A 57 13.83 -18.59 9.85
CA SER A 57 15.04 -18.27 10.61
C SER A 57 14.71 -17.35 11.79
N PRO A 58 14.93 -17.80 13.04
CA PRO A 58 14.72 -16.98 14.23
C PRO A 58 15.57 -15.71 14.27
N GLU A 59 16.82 -15.79 13.79
CA GLU A 59 17.76 -14.66 13.74
C GLU A 59 17.26 -13.59 12.77
N LEU A 60 16.83 -14.02 11.57
CA LEU A 60 16.26 -13.13 10.56
C LEU A 60 14.95 -12.50 11.06
N GLY A 61 14.06 -13.30 11.66
CA GLY A 61 12.80 -12.81 12.23
C GLY A 61 13.03 -11.77 13.33
N SER A 62 14.03 -11.98 14.19
CA SER A 62 14.40 -11.04 15.26
C SER A 62 14.98 -9.73 14.71
N SER A 63 15.84 -9.82 13.70
CA SER A 63 16.40 -8.63 13.02
C SER A 63 15.30 -7.81 12.34
N MET A 64 14.40 -8.47 11.60
CA MET A 64 13.26 -7.82 10.95
C MET A 64 12.31 -7.18 11.96
N ARG A 65 12.06 -7.83 13.12
CA ARG A 65 11.20 -7.26 14.18
C ARG A 65 11.78 -5.95 14.70
N ARG A 66 13.08 -5.92 15.02
CA ARG A 66 13.77 -4.71 15.47
C ARG A 66 13.62 -3.58 14.46
N TYR A 67 13.84 -3.89 13.18
CA TYR A 67 13.66 -2.91 12.11
C TYR A 67 12.23 -2.37 12.02
N VAL A 68 11.22 -3.23 12.15
CA VAL A 68 9.80 -2.81 12.14
C VAL A 68 9.47 -1.87 13.31
N ASP A 69 10.02 -2.14 14.48
CA ASP A 69 9.81 -1.31 15.68
C ASP A 69 10.51 0.07 15.56
N GLU A 70 11.74 0.09 15.04
CA GLU A 70 12.44 1.33 14.69
C GLU A 70 11.70 2.13 13.62
N LEU A 71 11.17 1.45 12.59
CA LEU A 71 10.39 2.06 11.52
C LEU A 71 9.10 2.68 12.06
N GLN A 72 8.41 2.04 13.01
CA GLN A 72 7.22 2.60 13.65
C GLN A 72 7.52 3.92 14.33
N SER A 73 8.59 3.96 15.12
CA SER A 73 8.99 5.16 15.86
C SER A 73 9.30 6.31 14.91
N ARG A 74 10.04 6.05 13.83
CA ARG A 74 10.34 7.04 12.78
C ARG A 74 9.07 7.51 12.05
N ALA A 75 8.17 6.60 11.71
CA ALA A 75 6.94 6.94 11.00
C ALA A 75 5.99 7.80 11.85
N LEU A 76 5.89 7.51 13.16
CA LEU A 76 5.11 8.32 14.10
C LEU A 76 5.73 9.71 14.29
N ALA A 77 7.07 9.83 14.39
CA ALA A 77 7.73 11.13 14.46
C ALA A 77 7.47 12.00 13.20
N VAL A 78 7.45 11.38 12.02
CA VAL A 78 7.05 12.06 10.77
C VAL A 78 5.56 12.45 10.81
N HIS A 79 4.70 11.54 11.26
CA HIS A 79 3.27 11.79 11.42
C HIS A 79 2.99 13.01 12.31
N ASP A 80 3.62 13.07 13.48
CA ASP A 80 3.42 14.16 14.46
C ASP A 80 3.91 15.50 13.92
N ARG A 81 5.05 15.49 13.19
CA ARG A 81 5.60 16.71 12.57
C ARG A 81 4.76 17.22 11.41
N GLU A 82 4.18 16.33 10.61
CA GLU A 82 3.56 16.68 9.32
C GLU A 82 2.02 16.56 9.32
N GLY A 83 1.44 16.14 10.44
CA GLY A 83 0.02 15.89 10.61
C GLY A 83 -0.50 14.68 9.82
N GLY A 84 0.38 13.75 9.39
CA GLY A 84 0.02 12.63 8.52
C GLY A 84 1.09 12.25 7.49
N LEU A 85 1.09 10.98 7.06
CA LEU A 85 1.91 10.54 5.93
C LEU A 85 1.19 10.81 4.61
N ARG A 86 1.82 11.58 3.71
CA ARG A 86 1.21 12.10 2.46
C ARG A 86 1.60 11.32 1.19
N HIS A 87 1.92 10.04 1.35
CA HIS A 87 2.46 9.21 0.27
C HIS A 87 1.42 8.29 -0.39
N GLY A 88 0.18 8.29 0.11
CA GLY A 88 -0.92 7.51 -0.48
C GLY A 88 -1.67 8.29 -1.54
N ARG A 89 -2.21 7.57 -2.53
CA ARG A 89 -3.15 8.11 -3.50
C ARG A 89 -4.04 6.99 -4.03
N ASP A 90 -5.32 7.28 -4.13
CA ASP A 90 -6.25 6.47 -4.90
C ASP A 90 -6.44 7.12 -6.28
N TYR A 91 -7.04 6.40 -7.21
CA TYR A 91 -7.47 6.97 -8.47
C TYR A 91 -8.85 6.45 -8.87
N VAL A 92 -9.55 7.27 -9.66
CA VAL A 92 -10.81 6.91 -10.31
C VAL A 92 -10.64 7.09 -11.81
N ILE A 93 -11.21 6.18 -12.58
CA ILE A 93 -11.27 6.26 -14.04
C ILE A 93 -12.74 6.24 -14.45
N ALA A 94 -13.14 7.23 -15.23
CA ALA A 94 -14.42 7.21 -15.95
C ALA A 94 -14.19 6.59 -17.33
N VAL A 95 -15.05 5.65 -17.70
CA VAL A 95 -14.97 4.92 -18.97
C VAL A 95 -16.32 4.86 -19.65
N GLU A 96 -16.30 4.73 -20.97
CA GLU A 96 -17.46 4.41 -21.79
C GLU A 96 -17.24 3.05 -22.49
N PRO A 97 -18.29 2.27 -22.75
CA PRO A 97 -18.17 1.07 -23.57
C PRO A 97 -17.81 1.44 -25.01
N ILE A 98 -16.96 0.62 -25.62
CA ILE A 98 -16.70 0.65 -27.07
C ILE A 98 -17.79 -0.22 -27.70
N ALA A 99 -18.66 0.41 -28.50
CA ALA A 99 -19.72 -0.27 -29.26
C ALA A 99 -19.13 -1.20 -30.33
#